data_AF-A0A7R8VEE0-F1
#
_entry.id   AF-A0A7R8VEE0-F1
#
_cell.length_a   1.000
_cell.length_b   1.000
_cell.length_c   1.000
_cell.angle_alpha   90.00
_cell.angle_beta   90.00
_cell.angle_gamma   90.00
#
_symmetry.space_group_name_H-M   'P 1'
#
loop_
_entity.id
_entity.type
_entity.pdbx_description
1 polymer ?
#
loop_
_entity_poly.entity_id
_entity_poly.type
_entity_poly.pdbx_seq_one_letter_code
_entity_poly.pdbx_strand_id
1 'polypeptide(L)'
;MLHCVGLLISLPYLNLNSDEQTGIQNMQGLMYLIVTETIFTYTYSVFHTFPQEIPLLLREIGNGLYKPGPYYISKMIILIPRAILGPFFYTGLIFYIAGLQGGVTGFLVFCIPVISSAIAATAYGKKKCEFQKKSYQKEIPGGVSMIANIHSDAYNPDMNEFNPENMVKY
;
A
#
# COMPACT_ATOMS: atom_id res chain seq x y z
N MET A 1 0.87 5.82 -16.04
CA MET A 1 0.40 4.45 -16.34
C MET A 1 -1.09 4.30 -16.02
N LEU A 2 -1.52 4.41 -14.76
CA LEU A 2 -2.93 4.23 -14.34
C LEU A 2 -3.93 5.01 -15.22
N HIS A 3 -3.66 6.29 -15.51
CA HIS A 3 -4.52 7.11 -16.37
C HIS A 3 -4.61 6.59 -17.83
N CYS A 4 -3.51 6.11 -18.42
CA CYS A 4 -3.52 5.55 -19.77
C CYS A 4 -4.31 4.25 -19.84
N VAL A 5 -4.19 3.40 -18.80
CA VAL A 5 -4.98 2.16 -18.71
C VAL A 5 -6.46 2.48 -18.50
N GLY A 6 -6.78 3.52 -17.71
CA GLY A 6 -8.15 4.03 -17.56
C GLY A 6 -8.76 4.49 -18.87
N LEU A 7 -7.98 5.18 -19.71
CA LEU A 7 -8.41 5.54 -21.07
C LEU A 7 -8.73 4.29 -21.89
N LEU A 8 -7.82 3.31 -21.92
CA LEU A 8 -8.00 2.07 -22.69
C LEU A 8 -9.23 1.27 -22.24
N ILE A 9 -9.47 1.17 -20.93
CA ILE A 9 -10.61 0.42 -20.38
C ILE A 9 -11.93 1.16 -20.62
N SER A 10 -11.94 2.50 -20.61
CA SER A 10 -13.18 3.29 -20.71
C SER A 10 -13.63 3.59 -22.14
N LEU A 11 -12.71 3.65 -23.10
CA LEU A 11 -12.99 3.88 -24.53
C LEU A 11 -14.06 2.95 -25.17
N PRO A 12 -14.13 1.64 -24.88
CA PRO A 12 -15.20 0.80 -25.45
C PRO A 12 -16.58 1.04 -24.82
N TYR A 13 -16.65 1.74 -23.69
CA TYR A 13 -17.88 2.00 -22.94
C TYR A 13 -18.42 3.43 -23.15
N LEU A 14 -18.17 4.03 -24.31
CA LEU A 14 -18.67 5.36 -24.66
C LEU A 14 -20.21 5.35 -24.78
N ASN A 15 -20.87 6.28 -24.09
CA ASN A 15 -22.33 6.47 -24.13
C ASN A 15 -23.13 5.24 -23.71
N LEU A 16 -23.07 4.89 -22.44
CA LEU A 16 -23.91 3.85 -21.86
C LEU A 16 -25.35 4.36 -21.67
N ASN A 17 -26.28 3.82 -22.47
CA ASN A 17 -27.71 4.01 -22.26
C ASN A 17 -28.17 3.09 -21.12
N SER A 18 -28.70 3.67 -20.04
CA SER A 18 -29.07 2.92 -18.83
C SER A 18 -30.45 2.26 -18.91
N ASP A 19 -31.22 2.58 -19.95
CA ASP A 19 -32.61 2.15 -20.13
C ASP A 19 -32.71 0.71 -20.67
N GLU A 20 -31.63 0.18 -21.22
CA GLU A 20 -31.56 -1.17 -21.77
C GLU A 20 -30.80 -2.12 -20.84
N GLN A 21 -31.25 -3.38 -20.77
CA GLN A 21 -30.61 -4.42 -19.96
C GLN A 21 -29.12 -4.61 -20.33
N THR A 22 -28.77 -4.40 -21.60
CA THR A 22 -27.39 -4.43 -22.11
C THR A 22 -26.54 -3.31 -21.52
N GLY A 23 -27.11 -2.13 -21.27
CA GLY A 23 -26.43 -1.01 -20.64
C GLY A 23 -26.04 -1.28 -19.19
N ILE A 24 -26.94 -1.89 -18.42
CA ILE A 24 -26.68 -2.30 -17.03
C ILE A 24 -25.55 -3.33 -16.97
N GLN A 25 -25.57 -4.33 -17.85
CA GLN A 25 -24.51 -5.35 -17.94
C GLN A 25 -23.15 -4.74 -18.29
N ASN A 26 -23.13 -3.82 -19.26
CA ASN A 26 -21.90 -3.12 -19.64
C ASN A 26 -21.35 -2.26 -18.50
N MET A 27 -22.22 -1.58 -17.74
CA MET A 27 -21.82 -0.81 -16.56
C MET A 27 -21.23 -1.70 -15.46
N GLN A 28 -21.81 -2.88 -15.24
CA GLN A 28 -21.27 -3.85 -14.28
C GLN A 28 -19.89 -4.37 -14.71
N GLY A 29 -19.72 -4.67 -16.01
CA GLY A 29 -18.43 -5.07 -16.58
C GLY A 29 -17.36 -3.99 -16.43
N LEU A 30 -17.72 -2.73 -16.72
CA LEU A 30 -16.84 -1.57 -16.55
C LEU A 30 -16.38 -1.43 -15.09
N MET A 31 -17.31 -1.48 -14.14
CA MET A 31 -16.99 -1.42 -12.69
C MET A 31 -16.01 -2.51 -12.26
N TYR A 32 -16.24 -3.74 -12.73
CA TYR A 32 -15.37 -4.88 -12.42
C TYR A 32 -13.94 -4.69 -12.95
N LEU A 33 -13.81 -4.25 -14.21
CA LEU A 33 -12.51 -4.00 -14.84
C LEU A 33 -11.73 -2.91 -14.11
N ILE A 34 -12.40 -1.80 -13.76
CA ILE A 34 -11.79 -0.67 -13.05
C ILE A 34 -11.25 -1.10 -11.68
N VAL A 35 -12.05 -1.84 -10.90
CA VAL A 35 -11.66 -2.29 -9.56
C VAL A 35 -10.49 -3.27 -9.63
N THR A 36 -10.55 -4.25 -10.54
CA THR A 36 -9.50 -5.26 -10.69
C THR A 36 -8.18 -4.63 -11.11
N GLU A 37 -8.21 -3.73 -12.10
CA GLU A 37 -7.02 -3.01 -12.57
C GLU A 37 -6.40 -2.14 -11.47
N THR A 38 -7.24 -1.49 -10.66
CA THR A 38 -6.81 -0.69 -9.52
C THR A 38 -6.04 -1.58 -8.54
N ILE A 39 -6.60 -2.73 -8.13
CA ILE A 39 -5.97 -3.65 -7.18
C ILE A 39 -4.60 -4.13 -7.69
N PHE A 40 -4.52 -4.52 -8.96
CA PHE A 40 -3.26 -4.99 -9.54
C PHE A 40 -2.22 -3.88 -9.59
N THR A 41 -2.57 -2.68 -10.04
CA THR A 41 -1.62 -1.55 -10.10
C THR A 41 -1.03 -1.23 -8.73
N TYR A 42 -1.87 -1.12 -7.68
CA TYR A 42 -1.39 -0.85 -6.32
C TYR A 42 -0.52 -1.99 -5.78
N THR A 43 -0.91 -3.23 -6.04
CA THR A 43 -0.17 -4.41 -5.60
C THR A 43 1.21 -4.48 -6.27
N TYR A 44 1.28 -4.27 -7.59
CA TYR A 44 2.54 -4.24 -8.34
C TYR A 44 3.46 -3.10 -7.90
N SER A 45 2.93 -1.92 -7.60
CA SER A 45 3.73 -0.80 -7.08
C SER A 45 4.45 -1.18 -5.79
N VAL A 46 3.78 -1.91 -4.89
CA VAL A 46 4.40 -2.37 -3.63
C VAL A 46 5.44 -3.45 -3.90
N PHE A 47 5.14 -4.40 -4.79
CA PHE A 47 6.10 -5.44 -5.18
C PHE A 47 7.38 -4.88 -5.79
N HIS A 48 7.29 -3.81 -6.57
CA HIS A 48 8.47 -3.19 -7.19
C HIS A 48 9.29 -2.38 -6.20
N THR A 49 8.62 -1.60 -5.34
CA THR A 49 9.32 -0.73 -4.37
C THR A 49 9.97 -1.56 -3.27
N PHE A 50 9.40 -2.71 -2.93
CA PHE A 50 9.84 -3.50 -1.79
C PHE A 50 11.31 -3.99 -1.85
N PRO A 51 11.79 -4.66 -2.92
CA PRO A 51 13.20 -5.06 -3.02
C PRO A 51 14.18 -3.88 -2.96
N GLN A 52 13.74 -2.69 -3.39
CA GLN A 52 14.56 -1.48 -3.38
C GLN A 52 14.72 -0.91 -1.97
N GLU A 53 13.79 -1.21 -1.07
CA GLU A 53 13.79 -0.71 0.31
C GLU A 53 14.67 -1.55 1.26
N ILE A 54 14.86 -2.84 0.98
CA ILE A 54 15.71 -3.74 1.79
C ILE A 54 17.16 -3.23 1.96
N PRO A 55 17.92 -2.90 0.90
CA PRO A 55 19.30 -2.44 1.06
C PRO A 55 19.39 -1.12 1.82
N LEU A 56 18.40 -0.25 1.68
CA LEU A 56 18.34 1.04 2.37
C LEU A 56 18.15 0.83 3.88
N LEU A 57 17.26 -0.08 4.27
CA LEU A 57 17.02 -0.45 5.66
C LEU A 57 18.27 -1.07 6.32
N LEU A 58 18.98 -1.96 5.62
CA LEU A 58 20.21 -2.58 6.14
C LEU A 58 21.29 -1.53 6.42
N ARG A 59 21.43 -0.54 5.54
CA ARG A 59 22.38 0.58 5.71
C ARG A 59 22.01 1.48 6.89
N GLU A 60 20.73 1.77 7.06
CA GLU A 60 20.25 2.64 8.15
C GLU A 60 20.41 1.99 9.53
N ILE A 61 20.14 0.68 9.63
CA ILE A 61 20.37 -0.09 10.85
C ILE A 61 21.87 -0.18 11.18
N GLY A 62 22.72 -0.39 10.17
CA GLY A 62 24.17 -0.46 10.34
C GLY A 62 24.81 0.84 10.86
N ASN A 63 24.21 2.00 10.59
CA ASN A 63 24.74 3.30 10.98
C ASN A 63 24.16 3.85 12.31
N GLY A 64 23.17 3.18 12.92
CA GLY A 64 22.54 3.62 14.17
C GLY A 64 21.86 5.00 14.12
N LEU A 65 21.71 5.58 12.92
CA LEU A 65 21.34 6.99 12.71
C LEU A 65 19.84 7.25 12.88
N TYR A 66 19.00 6.23 12.69
CA TYR A 66 17.55 6.34 12.78
C TYR A 66 16.92 5.19 13.55
N LYS A 67 16.07 5.53 14.54
CA LYS A 67 15.13 4.57 15.11
C LYS A 67 14.16 4.14 14.01
N PRO A 68 13.81 2.85 13.90
CA PRO A 68 12.90 2.38 12.86
C PRO A 68 11.49 3.01 12.95
N GLY A 69 11.04 3.41 14.14
CA GLY A 69 9.71 3.99 14.36
C GLY A 69 9.39 5.25 13.55
N PRO A 70 10.15 6.36 13.68
CA PRO A 70 9.92 7.61 12.93
C PRO A 70 9.91 7.44 11.40
N TYR A 71 10.72 6.52 10.87
CA TYR A 71 10.75 6.20 9.44
C TYR A 71 9.42 5.57 8.98
N TYR A 72 8.86 4.63 9.74
CA TYR A 72 7.56 4.04 9.41
C TYR A 72 6.42 5.06 9.46
N ILE A 73 6.42 5.96 10.45
CA ILE A 73 5.35 6.95 10.61
C ILE A 73 5.39 7.97 9.47
N SER A 74 6.56 8.53 9.15
CA SER A 74 6.72 9.47 8.04
C SER A 74 6.29 8.86 6.71
N LYS A 75 6.64 7.58 6.49
CA LYS A 75 6.26 6.86 5.28
C LYS A 75 4.77 6.56 5.20
N MET A 76 4.12 6.24 6.31
CA MET A 76 2.66 6.06 6.37
C MET A 76 1.93 7.37 6.03
N ILE A 77 2.37 8.50 6.58
CA ILE A 77 1.77 9.82 6.36
C ILE A 77 1.88 10.24 4.89
N ILE A 78 3.00 9.96 4.23
CA ILE A 78 3.18 10.30 2.80
C ILE A 78 2.38 9.36 1.89
N LEU A 79 2.19 8.09 2.27
CA LEU A 79 1.55 7.10 1.42
C LEU A 79 0.02 7.22 1.41
N ILE A 80 -0.61 7.58 2.53
CA ILE A 80 -2.07 7.72 2.64
C ILE A 80 -2.66 8.71 1.61
N PRO A 81 -2.19 9.96 1.50
CA PRO A 81 -2.74 10.90 0.54
C PRO A 81 -2.49 10.45 -0.90
N ARG A 82 -1.33 9.82 -1.17
CA ARG A 82 -1.02 9.25 -2.48
C ARG A 82 -1.99 8.13 -2.87
N ALA A 83 -2.40 7.30 -1.91
CA ALA A 83 -3.34 6.20 -2.12
C ALA A 83 -4.78 6.67 -2.35
N ILE A 84 -5.16 7.89 -1.94
CA ILE A 84 -6.51 8.44 -2.10
C ILE A 84 -6.61 9.38 -3.31
N LEU A 85 -5.58 10.18 -3.59
CA LEU A 85 -5.58 11.10 -4.72
C LEU A 85 -5.45 10.37 -6.06
N GLY A 86 -4.62 9.33 -6.14
CA GLY A 86 -4.43 8.54 -7.36
C GLY A 86 -5.73 7.93 -7.94
N PRO A 87 -6.49 7.15 -7.18
CA PRO A 87 -7.75 6.57 -7.64
C PRO A 87 -8.87 7.61 -7.82
N PHE A 88 -8.82 8.75 -7.11
CA PHE A 88 -9.80 9.83 -7.26
C PHE A 88 -9.71 10.49 -8.66
N PHE A 89 -8.51 10.88 -9.10
CA PHE A 89 -8.33 11.43 -10.46
C PHE A 89 -8.65 10.40 -11.54
N TYR A 90 -8.28 9.14 -11.30
CA TYR A 90 -8.57 8.02 -12.21
C TYR A 90 -10.08 7.80 -12.40
N THR A 91 -10.84 7.76 -11.31
CA THR A 91 -12.31 7.63 -11.38
C THR A 91 -12.98 8.84 -12.01
N GLY A 92 -12.49 10.07 -11.73
CA GLY A 92 -12.95 11.28 -12.40
C GLY A 92 -12.80 11.22 -13.93
N LEU A 93 -11.64 10.76 -14.40
CA LEU A 93 -11.36 10.63 -15.83
C LEU A 93 -12.26 9.59 -16.49
N ILE A 94 -12.47 8.42 -15.86
CA ILE A 94 -13.32 7.37 -16.43
C ILE A 94 -14.79 7.79 -16.44
N PHE A 95 -15.26 8.48 -15.39
CA PHE A 95 -16.63 8.99 -15.33
C PHE A 95 -16.91 9.99 -16.47
N TYR A 96 -15.93 10.87 -16.76
CA TYR A 96 -16.03 11.80 -17.88
C TYR A 96 -16.11 11.09 -19.23
N ILE A 97 -15.33 10.02 -19.43
CA ILE A 97 -15.26 9.31 -20.71
C ILE A 97 -16.47 8.39 -20.91
N ALA A 98 -16.89 7.67 -19.87
CA ALA A 98 -18.05 6.78 -19.95
C ALA A 98 -19.36 7.57 -20.22
N GLY A 99 -19.39 8.88 -19.98
CA GLY A 99 -20.55 9.73 -20.23
C GLY A 99 -21.75 9.36 -19.37
N LEU A 100 -21.51 8.88 -18.15
CA LEU A 100 -22.54 8.28 -17.30
C LEU A 100 -23.51 9.36 -16.78
N GLN A 101 -24.80 9.21 -17.08
CA GLN A 101 -25.84 10.14 -16.63
C GLN A 101 -26.20 9.86 -15.16
N GLY A 102 -25.42 10.41 -14.23
CA GLY A 102 -25.63 10.22 -12.78
C GLY A 102 -25.40 11.45 -11.92
N GLY A 103 -25.00 12.58 -12.51
CA GLY A 103 -24.65 13.81 -11.79
C GLY A 103 -23.57 13.58 -10.73
N VAL A 104 -23.59 14.41 -9.67
CA VAL A 104 -22.61 14.33 -8.56
C VAL A 104 -22.84 13.08 -7.70
N THR A 105 -24.09 12.67 -7.50
CA THR A 105 -24.43 11.50 -6.67
C THR A 105 -23.93 10.19 -7.29
N GLY A 106 -24.10 10.02 -8.60
CA GLY A 106 -23.59 8.86 -9.33
C GLY A 106 -22.07 8.77 -9.27
N PHE A 107 -21.37 9.91 -9.39
CA PHE A 107 -19.92 9.97 -9.24
C PHE A 107 -19.46 9.53 -7.84
N LEU A 108 -20.11 10.00 -6.78
CA LEU A 108 -19.76 9.60 -5.40
C LEU A 108 -19.95 8.10 -5.16
N VAL A 109 -21.05 7.52 -5.65
CA VAL A 109 -21.28 6.07 -5.56
C VAL A 109 -20.22 5.28 -6.33
N PHE A 110 -19.76 5.81 -7.48
CA PHE A 110 -18.70 5.21 -8.28
C PHE A 110 -17.32 5.27 -7.61
N CYS A 111 -17.04 6.34 -6.86
CA CYS A 111 -15.75 6.50 -6.16
C CYS A 111 -15.58 5.56 -4.96
N ILE A 112 -16.65 5.25 -4.22
CA ILE A 112 -16.59 4.41 -3.00
C ILE A 112 -15.89 3.06 -3.22
N PRO A 113 -16.29 2.22 -4.20
CA PRO A 113 -15.66 0.91 -4.40
C PRO A 113 -14.20 1.01 -4.84
N VAL A 114 -13.84 2.05 -5.61
CA VAL A 114 -12.46 2.23 -6.10
C VAL A 114 -11.53 2.74 -5.00
N ILE A 115 -12.01 3.63 -4.14
CA ILE A 115 -11.23 4.10 -2.98
C ILE A 115 -11.06 2.94 -1.97
N SER A 116 -12.13 2.17 -1.72
CA SER A 116 -12.07 0.98 -0.85
C SER A 116 -11.05 -0.04 -1.35
N SER A 117 -11.05 -0.35 -2.66
CA SER A 117 -10.11 -1.31 -3.26
C SER A 117 -8.66 -0.81 -3.22
N ALA A 118 -8.42 0.49 -3.42
CA ALA A 118 -7.09 1.08 -3.31
C ALA A 118 -6.53 1.01 -1.87
N ILE A 119 -7.36 1.27 -0.86
CA ILE A 119 -6.98 1.14 0.55
C ILE A 119 -6.69 -0.33 0.88
N ALA A 120 -7.56 -1.24 0.46
CA ALA A 120 -7.38 -2.67 0.67
C ALA A 120 -6.07 -3.16 0.04
N ALA A 121 -5.83 -2.88 -1.25
CA ALA A 121 -4.62 -3.29 -1.96
C ALA A 121 -3.34 -2.74 -1.31
N THR A 122 -3.35 -1.47 -0.88
CA THR A 122 -2.23 -0.85 -0.16
C THR A 122 -1.98 -1.54 1.18
N ALA A 123 -3.02 -1.92 1.92
CA ALA A 123 -2.91 -2.66 3.17
C ALA A 123 -2.35 -4.07 2.96
N TYR A 124 -2.84 -4.80 1.95
CA TYR A 124 -2.34 -6.13 1.58
C TYR A 124 -0.87 -6.09 1.19
N GLY A 125 -0.46 -5.11 0.37
CA GLY A 125 0.93 -4.92 -0.02
C GLY A 125 1.84 -4.69 1.18
N LYS A 126 1.43 -3.84 2.14
CA LYS A 126 2.20 -3.55 3.36
C LYS A 126 2.38 -4.77 4.25
N LYS A 127 1.31 -5.53 4.51
CA LYS A 127 1.41 -6.77 5.30
C LYS A 127 2.36 -7.78 4.66
N LYS A 128 2.32 -7.91 3.34
CA LYS A 128 3.21 -8.82 2.60
C LYS A 128 4.67 -8.35 2.65
N CYS A 129 4.89 -7.05 2.54
CA CYS A 129 6.20 -6.40 2.74
C CYS A 129 6.76 -6.66 4.15
N GLU A 130 5.94 -6.52 5.19
CA GLU A 130 6.34 -6.81 6.58
C GLU A 130 6.68 -8.29 6.80
N PHE A 131 5.88 -9.19 6.23
CA PHE A 131 6.15 -10.62 6.28
C PHE A 131 7.48 -10.99 5.60
N GLN A 132 7.77 -10.39 4.45
CA GLN A 132 9.01 -10.66 3.70
C GLN A 132 10.23 -10.03 4.39
N LYS A 133 10.08 -8.86 5.04
CA LYS A 133 11.10 -8.31 5.95
C LYS A 133 11.46 -9.30 7.07
N LYS A 134 10.45 -9.95 7.68
CA LYS A 134 10.66 -10.96 8.72
C LYS A 134 11.38 -12.21 8.20
N SER A 135 11.13 -12.60 6.95
CA SER A 135 11.87 -13.67 6.27
C SER A 135 13.32 -13.28 5.98
N TYR A 136 13.56 -12.08 5.43
CA TYR A 136 14.90 -11.62 5.12
C TYR A 136 15.76 -11.45 6.38
N GLN A 137 15.21 -10.93 7.47
CA GLN A 137 15.92 -10.79 8.74
C GLN A 137 16.30 -12.14 9.38
N LYS A 138 15.58 -13.22 9.05
CA LYS A 138 15.90 -14.58 9.49
C LYS A 138 17.07 -15.20 8.72
N GLU A 139 17.33 -14.73 7.49
CA GLU A 139 18.41 -15.23 6.63
C GLU A 139 19.76 -14.52 6.85
N ILE A 140 19.77 -13.36 7.53
CA ILE A 140 21.02 -12.64 7.84
C ILE A 140 21.80 -13.42 8.93
N PRO A 141 23.00 -13.95 8.65
CA PRO A 141 23.77 -14.69 9.63
C PRO A 141 24.24 -13.78 10.78
N GLY A 142 23.77 -14.10 12.00
CA GLY A 142 24.39 -13.89 13.33
C GLY A 142 24.87 -12.48 13.74
N GLY A 143 25.70 -11.81 12.94
CA GLY A 143 26.42 -10.59 13.32
C GLY A 143 25.52 -9.36 13.49
N VAL A 144 24.49 -9.21 12.67
CA VAL A 144 23.56 -8.06 12.73
C VAL A 144 22.38 -8.32 13.69
N SER A 145 22.10 -9.59 14.01
CA SER A 145 21.09 -9.96 15.01
C SER A 145 21.58 -9.66 16.45
N MET A 146 22.89 -9.78 16.69
CA MET A 146 23.48 -9.50 18.00
C MET A 146 23.41 -8.00 18.38
N ILE A 147 23.69 -7.09 17.45
CA ILE A 147 23.53 -5.63 17.65
C ILE A 147 22.06 -5.21 17.78
N ALA A 148 21.11 -5.95 17.17
CA ALA A 148 19.68 -5.70 17.35
C ALA A 148 19.16 -6.17 18.71
N ASN A 149 19.67 -7.28 19.26
CA ASN A 149 19.32 -7.75 20.61
C ASN A 149 19.87 -6.81 21.70
N ILE A 150 21.13 -6.35 21.58
CA ILE A 150 21.71 -5.38 22.53
C ILE A 150 20.95 -4.04 22.51
N HIS A 151 20.41 -3.63 21.36
CA HIS A 151 19.60 -2.40 21.26
C HIS A 151 18.13 -2.60 21.66
N SER A 152 17.62 -3.84 21.62
CA SER A 152 16.29 -4.21 22.13
C SER A 152 16.27 -4.25 23.66
N ASP A 153 17.36 -4.69 24.30
CA ASP A 153 17.49 -4.71 25.77
C ASP A 153 17.60 -3.29 26.38
N ALA A 154 18.01 -2.29 25.59
CA ALA A 154 18.05 -0.88 26.00
C ALA A 154 16.70 -0.16 25.89
N TYR A 155 15.65 -0.80 25.34
CA TYR A 155 14.28 -0.27 25.25
C TYR A 155 13.32 -1.08 26.14
N ASN A 156 13.73 -1.38 27.37
CA ASN A 156 12.83 -1.78 28.44
C ASN A 156 12.61 -0.58 29.38
N PRO A 157 11.41 0.02 29.45
CA PRO A 157 11.16 1.21 30.28
C PRO A 157 11.21 0.95 31.80
N ASP A 158 11.44 -0.29 32.25
CA ASP A 158 11.39 -0.68 33.67
C ASP A 158 12.78 -0.83 34.35
N MET A 159 13.85 -0.26 33.78
CA MET A 159 15.23 -0.40 34.30
C MET A 159 15.55 0.52 35.49
N ASN A 160 14.76 0.43 36.57
CA ASN A 160 15.08 1.02 37.88
C ASN A 160 15.55 -0.02 38.92
N GLU A 161 15.95 -1.22 38.52
CA GLU A 161 16.64 -2.16 39.39
C GLU A 161 17.87 -2.77 38.69
N PHE A 162 19.03 -2.19 39.00
CA PHE A 162 20.34 -2.80 38.74
C PHE A 162 20.48 -4.03 39.66
N ASN A 163 20.13 -5.21 39.16
CA ASN A 163 20.42 -6.48 39.83
C ASN A 163 21.68 -7.13 39.20
N PRO A 164 22.81 -7.20 39.92
CA PRO A 164 24.07 -7.73 39.41
C PRO A 164 24.15 -9.26 39.25
N GLU A 165 23.08 -10.03 39.51
CA GLU A 165 23.16 -11.50 39.54
C GLU A 165 23.06 -12.23 38.19
N ASN A 166 22.66 -11.59 37.09
CA ASN A 166 22.47 -12.27 35.79
C ASN A 166 23.68 -12.21 34.84
N MET A 167 24.85 -11.78 35.31
CA MET A 167 26.10 -11.75 34.52
C MET A 167 26.85 -13.10 34.48
N VAL A 168 26.20 -14.20 34.85
CA VAL A 168 26.82 -15.53 34.84
C VAL A 168 25.86 -16.54 34.22
N LYS A 169 25.64 -16.46 32.91
CA LYS A 169 25.41 -17.62 32.01
C LYS A 169 25.25 -17.14 30.57
N TYR A 170 26.29 -17.42 29.80
CA TYR A 170 26.42 -17.60 28.34
C TYR A 170 25.24 -17.21 27.44
#